data_AF-A0A537Y4Z4-F1
#
_entry.id   AF-A0A537Y4Z4-F1
#
_cell.length_a   1.000
_cell.length_b   1.000
_cell.length_c   1.000
_cell.angle_alpha   90.00
_cell.angle_beta   90.00
_cell.angle_gamma   90.00
#
_symmetry.space_group_name_H-M   'P 1'
#
loop_
_entity.id
_entity.type
_entity.pdbx_description
1 polymer ?
#
loop_
_entity_poly.entity_id
_entity_poly.type
_entity_poly.pdbx_seq_one_letter_code
_entity_poly.pdbx_strand_id
1 'polypeptide(L)'
;QQVMAAVMAAGMTPPLALALATAVRPGFFTKPEREAGNAAWLLGASFITEGAIPFAAGDPLRIIPSLMAGSAVTGALVMALHASSPAPHGGIWVIGLIGKPLVWLVAILAGTAVSAACVVVAKGLGRRSLATPSGLAVESRKVAVAG
;
A
#
# COMPACT_ATOMS: atom_id res chain seq x y z
N GLN A 1 11.82 -8.99 22.81
CA GLN A 1 10.38 -9.07 23.12
C GLN A 1 9.57 -9.27 21.84
N GLN A 2 8.44 -10.00 21.87
CA GLN A 2 7.63 -10.28 20.67
C GLN A 2 6.81 -9.06 20.23
N VAL A 3 6.25 -8.32 21.19
CA VAL A 3 5.47 -7.10 20.94
C VAL A 3 6.30 -6.08 20.15
N MET A 4 7.56 -5.86 20.53
CA MET A 4 8.44 -4.94 19.80
C MET A 4 8.66 -5.38 18.35
N ALA A 5 8.95 -6.66 18.11
CA ALA A 5 9.11 -7.18 16.75
C ALA A 5 7.84 -6.97 15.91
N ALA A 6 6.66 -7.18 16.51
CA ALA A 6 5.38 -7.02 15.84
C ALA A 6 5.12 -5.56 15.46
N VAL A 7 5.30 -4.61 16.38
CA VAL A 7 5.10 -3.18 16.13
C VAL A 7 6.08 -2.68 15.06
N MET A 8 7.35 -3.08 15.12
CA MET A 8 8.35 -2.69 14.13
C MET A 8 8.02 -3.26 12.75
N ALA A 9 7.67 -4.55 12.65
CA ALA A 9 7.26 -5.15 11.37
C ALA A 9 6.00 -4.47 10.80
N ALA A 10 5.00 -4.27 11.65
CA ALA A 10 3.72 -3.69 11.27
C ALA A 10 3.85 -2.25 10.79
N GLY A 11 4.77 -1.44 11.33
CA GLY A 11 5.00 -0.08 10.87
C GLY A 11 5.87 0.04 9.60
N MET A 12 6.68 -0.98 9.25
CA MET A 12 7.35 -1.04 7.94
C MET A 12 6.36 -1.36 6.81
N THR A 13 5.26 -2.03 7.14
CA THR A 13 4.30 -2.57 6.17
C THR A 13 3.63 -1.49 5.30
N PRO A 14 3.13 -0.36 5.85
CA PRO A 14 2.40 0.64 5.06
C PRO A 14 3.21 1.33 3.94
N PRO A 15 4.41 1.90 4.18
CA PRO A 15 5.18 2.53 3.11
C PRO A 15 5.61 1.52 2.04
N LEU A 16 5.99 0.29 2.43
CA LEU A 16 6.31 -0.78 1.48
C LEU A 16 5.09 -1.21 0.65
N ALA A 17 3.90 -1.24 1.24
CA ALA A 17 2.67 -1.58 0.53
C ALA A 17 2.30 -0.53 -0.51
N LEU A 18 2.50 0.75 -0.21
CA LEU A 18 2.25 1.84 -1.16
C LEU A 18 3.29 1.85 -2.28
N ALA A 19 4.55 1.60 -1.96
CA ALA A 19 5.62 1.41 -2.95
C ALA A 19 5.28 0.25 -3.91
N LEU A 20 4.79 -0.87 -3.38
CA LEU A 20 4.35 -2.01 -4.18
C LEU A 20 3.09 -1.70 -5.00
N ALA A 21 2.07 -1.12 -4.39
CA ALA A 21 0.81 -0.81 -5.08
C ALA A 21 1.01 0.17 -6.25
N THR A 22 1.86 1.18 -6.05
CA THR A 22 2.22 2.16 -7.09
C THR A 22 3.02 1.54 -8.21
N ALA A 23 3.97 0.64 -7.91
CA ALA A 23 4.73 -0.09 -8.91
C ALA A 23 3.85 -1.04 -9.75
N VAL A 24 2.90 -1.74 -9.12
CA VAL A 24 2.03 -2.71 -9.81
C VAL A 24 0.94 -2.03 -10.65
N ARG A 25 0.37 -0.92 -10.16
CA ARG A 25 -0.70 -0.18 -10.86
C ARG A 25 -0.43 1.33 -10.90
N PRO A 26 0.60 1.81 -11.62
CA PRO A 26 0.96 3.23 -11.64
C PRO A 26 -0.15 4.13 -12.19
N GLY A 27 -1.06 3.59 -13.02
CA GLY A 27 -2.22 4.32 -13.52
C GLY A 27 -3.23 4.72 -12.44
N PHE A 28 -3.21 4.09 -11.25
CA PHE A 28 -4.14 4.37 -10.15
C PHE A 28 -3.69 5.55 -9.26
N PHE A 29 -2.49 6.06 -9.52
CA PHE A 29 -1.84 7.06 -8.69
C PHE A 29 -1.46 8.29 -9.53
N THR A 30 -1.55 9.44 -8.88
CA THR A 30 -1.11 10.72 -9.40
C THR A 30 0.41 10.76 -9.54
N LYS A 31 0.94 11.74 -10.27
CA LYS A 31 2.40 11.89 -10.42
C LYS A 31 3.12 12.03 -9.07
N PRO A 32 2.66 12.89 -8.12
CA PRO A 32 3.28 13.01 -6.81
C PRO A 32 3.21 11.72 -5.98
N GLU A 33 2.08 11.00 -6.02
CA GLU A 33 1.96 9.69 -5.35
C GLU A 33 2.96 8.67 -5.92
N ARG A 34 3.20 8.65 -7.23
CA ARG A 34 4.19 7.73 -7.82
C ARG A 34 5.63 8.06 -7.41
N GLU A 35 5.97 9.35 -7.36
CA GLU A 35 7.29 9.79 -6.90
C GLU A 35 7.50 9.44 -5.42
N ALA A 36 6.49 9.66 -4.59
CA ALA A 36 6.49 9.24 -3.20
C ALA A 36 6.58 7.71 -3.05
N GLY A 37 5.86 6.96 -3.88
CA GLY A 37 5.90 5.49 -3.90
C GLY A 37 7.29 4.93 -4.22
N ASN A 38 8.01 5.55 -5.16
CA ASN A 38 9.39 5.18 -5.48
C ASN A 38 10.33 5.40 -4.28
N ALA A 39 10.20 6.55 -3.61
CA ALA A 39 10.96 6.83 -2.39
C ALA A 39 10.57 5.90 -1.22
N ALA A 40 9.30 5.50 -1.15
CA ALA A 40 8.75 4.69 -0.07
C ALA A 40 9.35 3.29 0.04
N TRP A 41 10.01 2.76 -0.99
CA TRP A 41 10.78 1.51 -0.90
C TRP A 41 11.89 1.61 0.14
N LEU A 42 12.80 2.59 -0.03
CA LEU A 42 13.95 2.76 0.86
C LEU A 42 13.52 3.29 2.22
N LEU A 43 12.59 4.25 2.23
CA LEU A 43 12.06 4.84 3.46
C LEU A 43 11.34 3.77 4.29
N GLY A 44 10.45 2.99 3.68
CA GLY A 44 9.73 1.92 4.37
C GLY A 44 10.65 0.80 4.85
N ALA A 45 11.64 0.41 4.04
CA ALA A 45 12.68 -0.51 4.46
C ALA A 45 13.52 0.03 5.63
N SER A 46 13.57 1.35 5.83
CA SER A 46 14.25 2.01 6.95
C SER A 46 13.31 2.40 8.10
N PHE A 47 12.06 1.90 8.09
CA PHE A 47 11.03 2.23 9.08
C PHE A 47 10.64 3.73 9.12
N ILE A 48 10.72 4.40 7.99
CA ILE A 48 10.29 5.78 7.79
C ILE A 48 8.93 5.78 7.10
N THR A 49 7.91 6.36 7.76
CA THR A 49 6.51 6.31 7.32
C THR A 49 6.09 7.48 6.44
N GLU A 50 6.97 8.45 6.19
CA GLU A 50 6.57 9.72 5.55
C GLU A 50 6.21 9.56 4.08
N GLY A 51 6.70 8.48 3.45
CA GLY A 51 6.27 8.08 2.11
C GLY A 51 4.78 7.78 2.00
N ALA A 52 4.07 7.54 3.11
CA ALA A 52 2.64 7.23 3.13
C ALA A 52 1.72 8.47 3.25
N ILE A 53 2.24 9.59 3.77
CA ILE A 53 1.49 10.83 3.98
C ILE A 53 0.75 11.32 2.71
N PRO A 54 1.41 11.45 1.53
CA PRO A 54 0.73 11.98 0.34
C PRO A 54 -0.41 11.07 -0.15
N PHE A 55 -0.35 9.77 0.12
CA PHE A 55 -1.40 8.82 -0.25
C PHE A 55 -2.61 8.94 0.67
N ALA A 56 -2.36 8.94 1.98
CA ALA A 56 -3.41 9.05 2.98
C ALA A 56 -4.13 10.40 2.91
N ALA A 57 -3.41 11.48 2.59
CA ALA A 57 -4.00 12.79 2.37
C ALA A 57 -4.89 12.85 1.11
N GLY A 58 -4.51 12.14 0.04
CA GLY A 58 -5.24 12.14 -1.23
C GLY A 58 -6.48 11.24 -1.26
N ASP A 59 -6.46 10.09 -0.58
CA ASP A 59 -7.55 9.11 -0.58
C ASP A 59 -7.65 8.36 0.77
N PRO A 60 -7.98 9.05 1.88
CA PRO A 60 -7.88 8.50 3.23
C PRO A 60 -8.77 7.27 3.44
N LEU A 61 -9.99 7.29 2.89
CA LEU A 61 -10.99 6.23 3.08
C LEU A 61 -10.58 4.90 2.44
N ARG A 62 -9.79 4.92 1.37
CA ARG A 62 -9.32 3.70 0.71
C ARG A 62 -7.94 3.30 1.18
N ILE A 63 -7.08 4.27 1.47
CA ILE A 63 -5.70 4.02 1.87
C ILE A 63 -5.64 3.53 3.33
N ILE A 64 -6.16 4.28 4.29
CA ILE A 64 -5.96 3.97 5.72
C ILE A 64 -6.47 2.56 6.09
N PRO A 65 -7.71 2.15 5.74
CA PRO A 65 -8.18 0.81 6.10
C PRO A 65 -7.37 -0.31 5.43
N SER A 66 -6.92 -0.08 4.19
CA SER A 66 -6.08 -1.04 3.46
C SER A 66 -4.74 -1.23 4.15
N LEU A 67 -4.11 -0.15 4.62
CA LEU A 67 -2.83 -0.21 5.33
C LEU A 67 -2.98 -0.88 6.70
N MET A 68 -4.05 -0.57 7.43
CA MET A 68 -4.37 -1.21 8.71
C MET A 68 -4.51 -2.72 8.57
N ALA A 69 -5.16 -3.20 7.50
CA ALA A 69 -5.36 -4.63 7.26
C ALA A 69 -4.02 -5.39 7.13
N GLY A 70 -3.09 -4.90 6.32
CA GLY A 70 -1.79 -5.56 6.20
C GLY A 70 -0.92 -5.43 7.44
N SER A 71 -0.93 -4.27 8.12
CA SER A 71 -0.21 -4.11 9.40
C SER A 71 -0.75 -5.06 10.48
N ALA A 72 -2.06 -5.29 10.52
CA ALA A 72 -2.67 -6.27 11.42
C ALA A 72 -2.23 -7.71 11.09
N VAL A 73 -2.20 -8.07 9.80
CA VAL A 73 -1.68 -9.38 9.33
C VAL A 73 -0.22 -9.57 9.71
N THR A 74 0.63 -8.56 9.47
CA THR A 74 2.05 -8.61 9.85
C THR A 74 2.22 -8.82 11.35
N GLY A 75 1.52 -8.03 12.17
CA GLY A 75 1.57 -8.15 13.63
C GLY A 75 1.12 -9.52 14.12
N ALA A 76 -0.01 -10.02 13.59
CA ALA A 76 -0.56 -11.33 13.92
C ALA A 76 0.42 -12.45 13.57
N LEU A 77 1.04 -12.42 12.39
CA LEU A 77 2.02 -13.43 11.97
C LEU A 77 3.29 -13.40 12.85
N VAL A 78 3.81 -12.22 13.15
CA VAL A 78 4.99 -12.07 14.02
C VAL A 78 4.73 -12.64 15.41
N MET A 79 3.56 -12.35 16.00
CA MET A 79 3.17 -12.87 17.31
C MET A 79 2.90 -14.38 17.27
N ALA A 80 2.13 -14.87 16.29
CA ALA A 80 1.79 -16.29 16.17
C ALA A 80 3.03 -17.17 15.95
N LEU A 81 4.02 -16.67 15.21
CA LEU A 81 5.26 -17.39 14.91
C LEU A 81 6.39 -17.07 15.91
N HIS A 82 6.08 -16.32 16.96
CA HIS A 82 6.96 -16.00 18.09
C HIS A 82 8.30 -15.38 17.67
N ALA A 83 8.28 -14.46 16.68
CA ALA A 83 9.47 -13.68 16.35
C ALA A 83 9.68 -12.57 17.39
N SER A 84 10.93 -12.33 17.78
CA SER A 84 11.27 -11.42 18.87
C SER A 84 12.41 -10.48 18.45
N SER A 85 12.38 -9.25 18.98
CA SER A 85 13.43 -8.26 18.79
C SER A 85 13.77 -7.59 20.12
N PRO A 86 15.05 -7.43 20.47
CA PRO A 86 15.48 -6.60 21.60
C PRO A 86 15.58 -5.11 21.22
N ALA A 87 15.67 -4.78 19.93
CA ALA A 87 15.89 -3.42 19.46
C ALA A 87 14.56 -2.63 19.37
N PRO A 88 14.49 -1.39 19.90
CA PRO A 88 13.31 -0.54 19.83
C PRO A 88 13.23 0.30 18.54
N HIS A 89 14.11 0.03 17.56
CA HIS A 89 14.11 0.70 16.26
C HIS A 89 13.85 -0.33 15.16
N GLY A 90 13.14 0.08 14.11
CA GLY A 90 12.79 -0.77 12.99
C GLY A 90 13.81 -0.69 11.85
N GLY A 91 13.44 -1.29 10.73
CA GLY A 91 14.18 -1.22 9.48
C GLY A 91 14.95 -2.50 9.17
N ILE A 92 15.35 -2.65 7.92
CA ILE A 92 16.13 -3.78 7.43
C ILE A 92 17.48 -3.91 8.15
N TRP A 93 17.95 -2.81 8.73
CA TRP A 93 19.19 -2.70 9.50
C TRP A 93 19.19 -3.50 10.80
N VAL A 94 18.02 -3.85 11.35
CA VAL A 94 17.92 -4.62 12.59
C VAL A 94 17.73 -6.12 12.39
N ILE A 95 17.68 -6.60 11.15
CA ILE A 95 17.40 -8.03 10.87
C ILE A 95 18.35 -8.96 11.64
N GLY A 96 19.63 -8.61 11.78
CA GLY A 96 20.61 -9.42 12.51
C GLY A 96 20.36 -9.55 14.02
N LEU A 97 19.52 -8.68 14.59
CA LEU A 97 19.15 -8.68 16.00
C LEU A 97 17.82 -9.42 16.27
N ILE A 98 17.10 -9.84 15.22
CA ILE A 98 15.80 -10.49 15.33
C ILE A 98 16.01 -11.99 15.59
N GLY A 99 15.33 -12.54 16.60
CA GLY A 99 15.48 -13.96 16.96
C GLY A 99 14.99 -14.93 15.88
N LYS A 100 14.06 -14.50 15.02
CA LYS A 100 13.55 -15.24 13.85
C LYS A 100 13.44 -14.32 12.63
N PRO A 101 14.57 -13.99 11.97
CA PRO A 101 14.61 -12.95 10.95
C PRO A 101 13.81 -13.32 9.69
N LEU A 102 13.84 -14.60 9.28
CA LEU A 102 13.08 -15.08 8.13
C LEU A 102 11.57 -14.98 8.35
N VAL A 103 11.09 -15.39 9.53
CA VAL A 103 9.67 -15.28 9.91
C VAL A 103 9.23 -13.82 9.88
N TRP A 104 10.05 -12.93 10.46
CA TRP A 104 9.77 -11.51 10.51
C TRP A 104 9.70 -10.89 9.10
N LEU A 105 10.65 -11.24 8.22
CA LEU A 105 10.66 -10.78 6.84
C LEU A 105 9.44 -11.29 6.06
N VAL A 106 9.10 -12.58 6.19
CA VAL A 106 7.92 -13.17 5.55
C VAL A 106 6.64 -12.50 6.05
N ALA A 107 6.53 -12.20 7.34
CA ALA A 107 5.39 -11.49 7.90
C ALA A 107 5.23 -10.09 7.31
N ILE A 108 6.32 -9.33 7.17
CA ILE A 108 6.31 -8.01 6.51
C ILE A 108 5.85 -8.14 5.06
N LEU A 109 6.45 -9.06 4.30
CA LEU A 109 6.10 -9.27 2.89
C LEU A 109 4.63 -9.67 2.72
N ALA A 110 4.11 -10.53 3.60
CA ALA A 110 2.72 -10.95 3.59
C ALA A 110 1.77 -9.77 3.86
N GLY A 111 2.01 -8.97 4.91
CA GLY A 111 1.19 -7.79 5.17
C GLY A 111 1.33 -6.72 4.09
N THR A 112 2.53 -6.54 3.53
CA THR A 112 2.77 -5.62 2.40
C THR A 112 1.95 -6.03 1.19
N ALA A 113 1.92 -7.32 0.87
CA ALA A 113 1.11 -7.85 -0.24
C ALA A 113 -0.39 -7.67 0.02
N VAL A 114 -0.86 -7.95 1.25
CA VAL A 114 -2.27 -7.73 1.65
C VAL A 114 -2.67 -6.27 1.50
N SER A 115 -1.92 -5.34 2.10
CA SER A 115 -2.19 -3.91 2.00
C SER A 115 -2.15 -3.42 0.55
N ALA A 116 -1.16 -3.85 -0.23
CA ALA A 116 -1.05 -3.44 -1.64
C ALA A 116 -2.25 -3.95 -2.46
N ALA A 117 -2.66 -5.20 -2.26
CA ALA A 117 -3.84 -5.77 -2.89
C ALA A 117 -5.11 -5.00 -2.49
N CYS A 118 -5.30 -4.71 -1.20
CA CYS A 118 -6.43 -3.92 -0.71
C CYS A 118 -6.46 -2.53 -1.34
N VAL A 119 -5.33 -1.81 -1.39
CA VAL A 119 -5.24 -0.49 -2.04
C VAL A 119 -5.61 -0.57 -3.52
N VAL A 120 -5.05 -1.54 -4.25
CA VAL A 120 -5.30 -1.73 -5.69
C VAL A 120 -6.77 -2.04 -5.96
N VAL A 121 -7.38 -2.94 -5.17
CA VAL A 121 -8.79 -3.28 -5.28
C VAL A 121 -9.68 -2.09 -4.94
N ALA A 122 -9.43 -1.41 -3.81
CA ALA A 122 -10.21 -0.28 -3.36
C ALA A 122 -10.20 0.87 -4.38
N LYS A 123 -9.02 1.25 -4.90
CA LYS A 123 -8.90 2.26 -5.96
C LYS A 123 -9.48 1.79 -7.30
N GLY A 124 -9.44 0.49 -7.59
CA GLY A 124 -10.01 -0.10 -8.80
C GLY A 124 -11.55 -0.07 -8.83
N LEU A 125 -12.20 -0.31 -7.70
CA LEU A 125 -13.68 -0.29 -7.59
C LEU A 125 -14.26 1.09 -7.91
N GLY A 126 -13.61 2.16 -7.48
CA GLY A 126 -14.08 3.54 -7.73
C GLY A 126 -14.00 3.99 -9.19
N ARG A 127 -13.27 3.28 -10.07
CA ARG A 127 -13.06 3.68 -11.47
C ARG A 127 -13.97 3.00 -12.47
N ARG A 128 -14.67 1.92 -12.09
CA ARG A 128 -15.62 1.24 -12.98
C ARG A 128 -16.87 2.07 -13.31
N SER A 129 -17.10 3.19 -12.62
CA SER A 129 -18.33 3.98 -12.74
C SER A 129 -18.37 5.02 -13.89
N LEU A 130 -17.31 5.19 -14.69
CA LEU A 130 -17.25 6.24 -15.73
C LEU A 130 -17.35 5.74 -17.17
N ALA A 131 -17.54 4.44 -17.40
CA ALA A 131 -17.83 3.92 -18.73
C ALA A 131 -19.35 3.99 -19.02
N THR A 132 -19.89 5.21 -19.13
CA THR A 132 -21.16 5.41 -19.85
C THR A 132 -20.82 5.36 -21.35
N PRO A 133 -21.46 4.49 -22.16
CA PRO A 133 -21.21 4.46 -23.60
C PRO A 133 -21.65 5.81 -24.20
N SER A 134 -20.69 6.66 -24.53
CA SER A 134 -20.94 7.88 -25.32
C SER A 134 -21.20 7.48 -26.76
N GLY A 135 -22.43 7.03 -27.04
CA GLY A 135 -22.81 6.47 -28.33
C GLY A 135 -24.05 7.09 -28.99
N LEU A 136 -24.62 8.19 -28.47
CA LEU A 136 -25.93 8.68 -28.95
C LEU A 136 -26.05 10.19 -29.23
N ALA A 137 -24.97 10.98 -29.20
CA ALA A 137 -25.08 12.44 -29.35
C ALA A 137 -24.54 13.04 -30.67
N VAL A 138 -24.03 12.24 -31.61
CA VAL A 138 -23.41 12.78 -32.85
C VAL A 138 -24.29 12.66 -34.10
N GLU A 139 -25.39 11.89 -34.05
CA GLU A 139 -26.18 11.63 -35.26
C GLU A 139 -27.21 12.72 -35.60
N SER A 140 -27.62 13.55 -34.63
CA SER A 140 -28.70 14.52 -34.86
C SER A 140 -28.29 15.83 -35.56
N ARG A 141 -27.00 16.02 -35.90
CA ARG A 141 -26.52 17.26 -36.56
C ARG A 141 -26.37 17.14 -38.08
N LYS A 142 -26.49 15.95 -38.68
CA LYS A 142 -26.36 15.78 -40.14
C LYS A 142 -27.65 15.89 -40.94
N VAL A 143 -28.82 15.82 -40.30
CA VAL A 143 -30.12 15.84 -41.01
C VAL A 143 -30.68 17.26 -41.19
N ALA A 144 -30.27 18.24 -40.36
CA ALA A 144 -30.84 19.59 -40.37
C ALA A 144 -30.23 20.57 -41.39
N VAL A 145 -29.27 20.14 -42.22
CA VAL A 145 -28.58 21.02 -43.21
C VAL A 145 -28.89 20.59 -44.66
N ALA A 146 -29.73 19.57 -44.85
CA ALA A 146 -30.05 19.00 -46.16
C ALA A 146 -31.54 19.10 -46.55
N GLY A 147 -32.31 20.00 -45.93
CA GLY A 147 -33.73 20.21 -46.21
C GLY A 147 -34.06 21.66 -46.53
#